data_AF-A0AAT9FLJ4-F1
#
_entry.id   AF-A0AAT9FLJ4-F1
#
_cell.length_a   1.000
_cell.length_b   1.000
_cell.length_c   1.000
_cell.angle_alpha   90.00
_cell.angle_beta   90.00
_cell.angle_gamma   90.00
#
_symmetry.space_group_name_H-M   'P 1'
#
loop_
_entity.id
_entity.type
_entity.pdbx_description
1 polymer ?
#
loop_
_entity_poly.entity_id
_entity_poly.type
_entity_poly.pdbx_seq_one_letter_code
_entity_poly.pdbx_strand_id
1 'polypeptide(L)'
;MAKAKKSSGGCGLYGFAIFWTLFSSIFLIIGLKTCYDGFTRSQWPEVECMVHSFTITDKRSGDPPFQPKTSYTYEWEGVTHSGSTVWPSKKGEDDYEDLAELLEQYRAGEFKSCYVNPKAPTESALFVGGEDIWGGLIFALMGGLFVAIGIGLIVVGRREKKQESAALSSKKTKTDEAPAAILIPFFSVFGLAGLGLLFFLIIPQAMKYFDAKGWEETPAKVVWSAVRSHDSDDGTTYSVDIFYRYEFDGREYKSNTTGLMSGSSSGRSSKQEKVKNHPPGKEIVCYVNPDKPWQALLERDLGWWALFALFPLPFIAIGVGGLWWMLRKRNKSNKTSKYDNPLGRRTSQLRHSADKKDIYHGSHKPTKASVDFAPRGNRIKSFIGVFIFAVFWNGITSIFVAIAAGSWLRDDPEWFLTIFIIPFVLIGLCALLFSVYQFFALFGPAPTITLKPSAIPFDKEATVSWKLLSGANRINHFAVYLIGEEEAKYQRGTDTKTATETFHEQALIETQDPRKMKRGSATIDLSEITTPIMPSWKSSNNKIKWSILVHGKISFWPDINDRYEIEVHPLDVTPNN
;
A
#
# COMPACT_ATOMS: atom_id res chain seq x y z
N MET A 1 -13.06 20.23 43.05
CA MET A 1 -12.97 18.87 42.47
C MET A 1 -13.73 18.86 41.15
N ALA A 2 -13.03 18.82 40.02
CA ALA A 2 -13.64 18.58 38.71
C ALA A 2 -12.71 17.63 37.94
N LYS A 3 -13.15 16.38 37.79
CA LYS A 3 -12.46 15.35 37.00
C LYS A 3 -12.53 15.75 35.53
N ALA A 4 -11.40 16.10 34.94
CA ALA A 4 -11.27 16.22 33.49
C ALA A 4 -11.50 14.84 32.84
N LYS A 5 -12.55 14.74 32.02
CA LYS A 5 -12.92 13.53 31.28
C LYS A 5 -11.88 13.32 30.16
N LYS A 6 -10.98 12.36 30.36
CA LYS A 6 -9.98 11.91 29.37
C LYS A 6 -10.75 11.34 28.16
N SER A 7 -10.55 11.88 26.96
CA SER A 7 -11.19 11.37 25.74
C SER A 7 -10.66 9.97 25.42
N SER A 8 -11.58 9.02 25.27
CA SER A 8 -11.36 7.60 24.99
C SER A 8 -10.94 7.32 23.54
N GLY A 9 -9.85 7.91 23.07
CA GLY A 9 -9.35 7.74 21.69
C GLY A 9 -8.86 6.33 21.35
N GLY A 10 -8.48 5.52 22.34
CA GLY A 10 -7.90 4.19 22.12
C GLY A 10 -8.90 3.06 21.84
N CYS A 11 -10.19 3.24 22.14
CA CYS A 11 -11.18 2.15 22.01
C CYS A 11 -11.62 1.95 20.54
N GLY A 12 -11.66 3.02 19.75
CA GLY A 12 -12.04 2.97 18.34
C GLY A 12 -10.97 2.29 17.45
N LEU A 13 -9.69 2.59 17.68
CA LEU A 13 -8.58 2.00 16.91
C LEU A 13 -8.47 0.48 17.14
N TYR A 14 -8.71 0.03 18.37
CA TYR A 14 -8.65 -1.39 18.73
C TYR A 14 -9.81 -2.19 18.12
N GLY A 15 -11.04 -1.65 18.19
CA GLY A 15 -12.21 -2.25 17.55
C GLY A 15 -12.05 -2.31 16.03
N PHE A 16 -11.55 -1.23 15.42
CA PHE A 16 -11.24 -1.19 13.99
C PHE A 16 -10.19 -2.24 13.59
N ALA A 17 -9.10 -2.37 14.35
CA ALA A 17 -8.04 -3.32 14.03
C ALA A 17 -8.51 -4.79 14.10
N ILE A 18 -9.38 -5.12 15.06
CA ILE A 18 -9.98 -6.47 15.14
C ILE A 18 -10.89 -6.74 13.95
N PHE A 19 -11.82 -5.83 13.66
CA PHE A 19 -12.72 -5.96 12.51
C PHE A 19 -11.93 -6.10 11.19
N TRP A 20 -10.94 -5.23 10.98
CA TRP A 20 -10.06 -5.26 9.82
C TRP A 20 -9.34 -6.62 9.67
N THR A 21 -8.81 -7.16 10.77
CA THR A 21 -8.10 -8.45 10.76
C THR A 21 -9.03 -9.60 10.40
N LEU A 22 -10.23 -9.63 11.00
CA LEU A 22 -11.24 -10.67 10.72
C LEU A 22 -11.72 -10.63 9.27
N PHE A 23 -12.09 -9.44 8.78
CA PHE A 23 -12.50 -9.25 7.39
C PHE A 23 -11.41 -9.70 6.41
N SER A 24 -10.15 -9.36 6.70
CA SER A 24 -9.01 -9.71 5.84
C SER A 24 -8.65 -11.20 5.85
N SER A 25 -8.97 -11.90 6.94
CA SER A 25 -8.69 -13.33 7.08
C SER A 25 -9.54 -14.20 6.15
N ILE A 26 -10.73 -13.72 5.77
CA ILE A 26 -11.60 -14.41 4.81
C ILE A 26 -10.88 -14.54 3.45
N PHE A 27 -10.30 -13.44 2.95
CA PHE A 27 -9.53 -13.44 1.70
C PHE A 27 -8.32 -14.36 1.76
N LEU A 28 -7.63 -14.42 2.91
CA LEU A 28 -6.49 -15.33 3.10
C LEU A 28 -6.91 -16.80 3.03
N ILE A 29 -8.00 -17.18 3.71
CA ILE A 29 -8.48 -18.57 3.75
C ILE A 29 -8.96 -19.02 2.37
N ILE A 30 -9.76 -18.18 1.70
CA ILE A 30 -10.24 -18.45 0.34
C ILE A 30 -9.04 -18.63 -0.60
N GLY A 31 -8.08 -17.70 -0.57
CA GLY A 31 -6.89 -17.77 -1.41
C GLY A 31 -6.08 -19.05 -1.20
N LEU A 32 -5.84 -19.45 0.07
CA LEU A 32 -5.10 -20.68 0.38
C LEU A 32 -5.84 -21.95 -0.06
N LYS A 33 -7.16 -22.00 0.09
CA LYS A 33 -7.97 -23.13 -0.37
C LYS A 33 -7.90 -23.26 -1.89
N THR A 34 -8.09 -22.17 -2.62
CA THR A 34 -8.02 -22.16 -4.09
C THR A 34 -6.64 -22.58 -4.60
N CYS A 35 -5.56 -22.13 -3.94
CA CYS A 35 -4.19 -22.60 -4.24
C CYS A 35 -4.03 -24.11 -4.05
N TYR A 36 -4.54 -24.66 -2.94
CA TYR A 36 -4.43 -26.09 -2.66
C TYR A 36 -5.18 -26.93 -3.71
N ASP A 37 -6.43 -26.56 -3.99
CA ASP A 37 -7.26 -27.24 -4.97
C ASP A 37 -6.62 -27.19 -6.37
N GLY A 38 -6.12 -26.02 -6.79
CA GLY A 38 -5.40 -25.86 -8.05
C GLY A 38 -4.11 -26.67 -8.12
N PHE A 39 -3.30 -26.70 -7.05
CA PHE A 39 -2.06 -27.48 -7.00
C PHE A 39 -2.31 -28.99 -7.14
N THR A 40 -3.35 -29.52 -6.51
CA THR A 40 -3.68 -30.95 -6.64
C THR A 40 -4.04 -31.34 -8.08
N ARG A 41 -4.76 -30.46 -8.79
CA ARG A 41 -5.15 -30.65 -10.19
C ARG A 41 -3.99 -30.48 -11.16
N SER A 42 -3.03 -29.60 -10.85
CA SER A 42 -1.85 -29.42 -11.69
C SER A 42 -0.91 -30.64 -11.71
N GLN A 43 -1.15 -31.63 -10.84
CA GLN A 43 -0.42 -32.90 -10.83
C GLN A 43 -1.09 -33.98 -11.68
N TRP A 44 -2.25 -33.70 -12.30
CA TRP A 44 -2.91 -34.66 -13.18
C TRP A 44 -2.08 -34.83 -14.45
N PRO A 45 -1.68 -36.07 -14.80
CA PRO A 45 -0.88 -36.30 -15.99
C PRO A 45 -1.66 -36.00 -17.27
N GLU A 46 -0.95 -35.41 -18.23
CA GLU A 46 -1.46 -35.13 -19.56
C GLU A 46 -1.40 -36.40 -20.42
N VAL A 47 -2.52 -36.75 -21.06
CA VAL A 47 -2.63 -37.88 -21.99
C VAL A 47 -3.37 -37.43 -23.25
N GLU A 48 -3.10 -38.12 -24.36
CA GLU A 48 -3.81 -37.90 -25.62
C GLU A 48 -5.25 -38.44 -25.53
N CYS A 49 -6.21 -37.65 -26.00
CA CYS A 49 -7.61 -38.02 -26.08
C CYS A 49 -8.22 -37.66 -27.43
N MET A 50 -9.16 -38.47 -27.90
CA MET A 50 -9.93 -38.20 -29.11
C MET A 50 -11.25 -37.51 -28.74
N VAL A 51 -11.44 -36.29 -29.23
CA VAL A 51 -12.67 -35.53 -29.01
C VAL A 51 -13.73 -35.99 -30.01
N HIS A 52 -14.83 -36.54 -29.52
CA HIS A 52 -15.96 -36.99 -30.35
C HIS A 52 -16.98 -35.88 -30.58
N SER A 53 -17.25 -35.07 -29.56
CA SER A 53 -18.14 -33.93 -29.69
C SER A 53 -17.78 -32.82 -28.71
N PHE A 54 -17.98 -31.58 -29.14
CA PHE A 54 -17.95 -30.39 -28.29
C PHE A 54 -19.09 -29.48 -28.74
N THR A 55 -20.08 -29.28 -27.88
CA THR A 55 -21.25 -28.44 -28.17
C THR A 55 -21.58 -27.59 -26.94
N ILE A 56 -22.32 -26.49 -27.12
CA ILE A 56 -22.80 -25.68 -26.01
C ILE A 56 -24.29 -25.93 -25.84
N THR A 57 -24.70 -26.27 -24.62
CA THR A 57 -26.10 -26.25 -24.20
C THR A 57 -26.38 -24.90 -23.57
N ASP A 58 -27.34 -24.17 -24.13
CA ASP A 58 -27.72 -22.85 -23.66
C ASP A 58 -29.13 -22.93 -23.01
N LYS A 59 -29.25 -22.48 -21.74
CA LYS A 59 -30.49 -22.56 -20.97
C LYS A 59 -30.66 -21.32 -20.10
N ARG A 60 -31.69 -20.51 -20.39
CA ARG A 60 -32.03 -19.28 -19.65
C ARG A 60 -32.13 -19.46 -18.12
N SER A 61 -32.59 -20.61 -17.65
CA SER A 61 -32.73 -20.93 -16.22
C SER A 61 -31.59 -21.79 -15.66
N GLY A 62 -30.52 -21.98 -16.43
CA GLY A 62 -29.34 -22.73 -16.00
C GLY A 62 -28.42 -21.89 -15.11
N ASP A 63 -27.69 -22.57 -14.24
CA ASP A 63 -26.66 -21.97 -13.39
C ASP A 63 -25.39 -22.84 -13.45
N PRO A 64 -24.37 -22.45 -14.23
CA PRO A 64 -24.38 -21.35 -15.20
C PRO A 64 -25.26 -21.66 -16.45
N PRO A 65 -25.67 -20.64 -17.23
CA PRO A 65 -26.63 -20.77 -18.34
C PRO A 65 -26.03 -21.43 -19.58
N PHE A 66 -24.71 -21.38 -19.76
CA PHE A 66 -24.02 -22.01 -20.88
C PHE A 66 -23.15 -23.15 -20.36
N GLN A 67 -23.47 -24.36 -20.78
CA GLN A 67 -22.76 -25.56 -20.32
C GLN A 67 -22.19 -26.31 -21.53
N PRO A 68 -20.89 -26.61 -21.55
CA PRO A 68 -20.34 -27.45 -22.58
C PRO A 68 -20.87 -28.88 -22.43
N LYS A 69 -21.26 -29.47 -23.54
CA LYS A 69 -21.56 -30.89 -23.65
C LYS A 69 -20.49 -31.50 -24.55
N THR A 70 -19.60 -32.25 -23.92
CA THR A 70 -18.45 -32.86 -24.59
C THR A 70 -18.43 -34.36 -24.41
N SER A 71 -17.82 -35.05 -25.36
CA SER A 71 -17.48 -36.46 -25.22
C SER A 71 -16.12 -36.70 -25.84
N TYR A 72 -15.27 -37.44 -25.13
CA TYR A 72 -13.94 -37.81 -25.61
C TYR A 72 -13.54 -39.17 -25.03
N THR A 73 -12.58 -39.82 -25.67
CA THR A 73 -11.99 -41.09 -25.20
C THR A 73 -10.49 -40.95 -25.04
N TYR A 74 -9.94 -41.60 -24.02
CA TYR A 74 -8.51 -41.58 -23.71
C TYR A 74 -8.07 -42.95 -23.21
N GLU A 75 -6.77 -43.20 -23.24
CA GLU A 75 -6.17 -44.43 -22.73
C GLU A 75 -5.39 -44.13 -21.44
N TRP A 76 -5.58 -44.96 -20.43
CA TRP A 76 -4.85 -44.90 -19.17
C TRP A 76 -4.38 -46.30 -18.79
N GLU A 77 -3.06 -46.49 -18.66
CA GLU A 77 -2.44 -47.79 -18.31
C GLU A 77 -2.94 -48.98 -19.17
N GLY A 78 -3.17 -48.76 -20.48
CA GLY A 78 -3.64 -49.80 -21.40
C GLY A 78 -5.15 -50.02 -21.42
N VAL A 79 -5.92 -49.24 -20.64
CA VAL A 79 -7.39 -49.31 -20.57
C VAL A 79 -8.01 -48.07 -21.18
N THR A 80 -8.95 -48.26 -22.11
CA THR A 80 -9.70 -47.15 -22.71
C THR A 80 -10.80 -46.67 -21.76
N HIS A 81 -10.81 -45.37 -21.51
CA HIS A 81 -11.82 -44.65 -20.73
C HIS A 81 -12.54 -43.61 -21.60
N SER A 82 -13.71 -43.18 -21.13
CA SER A 82 -14.49 -42.10 -21.74
C SER A 82 -14.64 -40.96 -20.74
N GLY A 83 -14.52 -39.73 -21.22
CA GLY A 83 -14.70 -38.51 -20.45
C GLY A 83 -15.67 -37.55 -21.11
N SER A 84 -16.19 -36.61 -20.32
CA SER A 84 -17.11 -35.56 -20.78
C SER A 84 -16.91 -34.22 -20.06
N THR A 85 -15.92 -34.16 -19.18
CA THR A 85 -15.67 -33.00 -18.32
C THR A 85 -14.74 -32.05 -19.06
N VAL A 86 -15.14 -30.79 -19.16
CA VAL A 86 -14.25 -29.74 -19.69
C VAL A 86 -13.36 -29.22 -18.58
N TRP A 87 -13.95 -28.83 -17.44
CA TRP A 87 -13.25 -28.40 -16.23
C TRP A 87 -13.73 -29.17 -15.00
N PRO A 88 -12.84 -29.53 -14.07
CA PRO A 88 -13.24 -30.21 -12.83
C PRO A 88 -13.86 -29.25 -11.80
N SER A 89 -13.59 -27.95 -11.89
CA SER A 89 -14.02 -26.94 -10.90
C SER A 89 -15.39 -26.33 -11.17
N LYS A 90 -15.85 -26.35 -12.43
CA LYS A 90 -17.07 -25.67 -12.87
C LYS A 90 -17.80 -26.46 -13.95
N LYS A 91 -19.12 -26.25 -14.03
CA LYS A 91 -20.01 -26.98 -14.94
C LYS A 91 -20.25 -26.26 -16.27
N GLY A 92 -19.81 -25.01 -16.40
CA GLY A 92 -20.01 -24.16 -17.57
C GLY A 92 -19.57 -22.73 -17.30
N GLU A 93 -20.05 -21.80 -18.11
CA GLU A 93 -19.68 -20.38 -18.08
C GLU A 93 -20.91 -19.46 -18.05
N ASP A 94 -20.73 -18.31 -17.43
CA ASP A 94 -21.72 -17.23 -17.43
C ASP A 94 -21.71 -16.43 -18.73
N ASP A 95 -20.58 -16.40 -19.43
CA ASP A 95 -20.38 -15.70 -20.69
C ASP A 95 -20.23 -16.71 -21.83
N TYR A 96 -21.03 -16.55 -22.89
CA TYR A 96 -21.04 -17.46 -24.02
C TYR A 96 -19.73 -17.43 -24.82
N GLU A 97 -19.07 -16.27 -24.89
CA GLU A 97 -17.83 -16.07 -25.66
C GLU A 97 -16.71 -17.02 -25.24
N ASP A 98 -16.58 -17.28 -23.93
CA ASP A 98 -15.55 -18.16 -23.36
C ASP A 98 -15.68 -19.60 -23.89
N LEU A 99 -16.91 -20.07 -24.08
CA LEU A 99 -17.19 -21.38 -24.67
C LEU A 99 -17.14 -21.35 -26.20
N ALA A 100 -17.51 -20.24 -26.82
CA ALA A 100 -17.50 -20.10 -28.27
C ALA A 100 -16.08 -20.13 -28.84
N GLU A 101 -15.09 -19.56 -28.13
CA GLU A 101 -13.68 -19.68 -28.51
C GLU A 101 -13.20 -21.14 -28.46
N LEU A 102 -13.65 -21.91 -27.47
CA LEU A 102 -13.34 -23.35 -27.37
C LEU A 102 -13.98 -24.18 -28.48
N LEU A 103 -15.20 -23.84 -28.92
CA LEU A 103 -15.85 -24.49 -30.06
C LEU A 103 -15.02 -24.38 -31.35
N GLU A 104 -14.34 -23.25 -31.57
CA GLU A 104 -13.48 -23.08 -32.73
C GLU A 104 -12.20 -23.91 -32.65
N GLN A 105 -11.73 -24.20 -31.43
CA GLN A 105 -10.48 -24.93 -31.16
C GLN A 105 -10.65 -26.46 -31.05
N TYR A 106 -11.83 -26.95 -30.68
CA TYR A 106 -12.11 -28.37 -30.39
C TYR A 106 -13.14 -28.94 -31.38
N ARG A 107 -12.66 -29.50 -32.48
CA ARG A 107 -13.51 -30.15 -33.49
C ARG A 107 -13.60 -31.66 -33.28
N ALA A 108 -14.75 -32.22 -33.64
CA ALA A 108 -14.97 -33.66 -33.60
C ALA A 108 -13.95 -34.40 -34.49
N GLY A 109 -13.38 -35.48 -33.96
CA GLY A 109 -12.36 -36.31 -34.60
C GLY A 109 -10.92 -35.84 -34.42
N GLU A 110 -10.69 -34.74 -33.69
CA GLU A 110 -9.33 -34.28 -33.38
C GLU A 110 -8.79 -34.94 -32.10
N PHE A 111 -7.50 -35.29 -32.14
CA PHE A 111 -6.77 -35.64 -30.93
C PHE A 111 -6.32 -34.36 -30.22
N LYS A 112 -6.56 -34.32 -28.90
CA LYS A 112 -6.21 -33.21 -28.01
C LYS A 112 -5.61 -33.79 -26.73
N SER A 113 -4.96 -32.93 -25.96
CA SER A 113 -4.56 -33.28 -24.61
C SER A 113 -5.75 -33.23 -23.66
N CYS A 114 -5.86 -34.23 -22.79
CA CYS A 114 -6.68 -34.18 -21.59
C CYS A 114 -5.85 -34.59 -20.38
N TYR A 115 -6.41 -34.39 -19.20
CA TYR A 115 -5.73 -34.65 -17.94
C TYR A 115 -6.52 -35.66 -17.14
N VAL A 116 -5.82 -36.65 -16.59
CA VAL A 116 -6.45 -37.78 -15.88
C VAL A 116 -6.06 -37.74 -14.42
N ASN A 117 -7.02 -37.97 -13.53
CA ASN A 117 -6.72 -38.13 -12.11
C ASN A 117 -6.04 -39.48 -11.87
N PRO A 118 -4.75 -39.53 -11.47
CA PRO A 118 -4.04 -40.79 -11.28
C PRO A 118 -4.59 -41.62 -10.11
N LYS A 119 -5.33 -41.00 -9.19
CA LYS A 119 -5.98 -41.70 -8.07
C LYS A 119 -7.37 -42.26 -8.43
N ALA A 120 -7.95 -41.76 -9.51
CA ALA A 120 -9.27 -42.16 -10.00
C ALA A 120 -9.35 -41.98 -11.53
N PRO A 121 -8.82 -42.93 -12.34
CA PRO A 121 -8.68 -42.75 -13.79
C PRO A 121 -9.98 -42.54 -14.56
N THR A 122 -11.13 -42.80 -13.96
CA THR A 122 -12.46 -42.45 -14.48
C THR A 122 -12.75 -40.95 -14.44
N GLU A 123 -12.00 -40.19 -13.65
CA GLU A 123 -12.06 -38.74 -13.57
C GLU A 123 -10.98 -38.16 -14.49
N SER A 124 -11.42 -37.42 -15.50
CA SER A 124 -10.57 -36.69 -16.42
C SER A 124 -11.18 -35.33 -16.73
N ALA A 125 -10.39 -34.42 -17.29
CA ALA A 125 -10.87 -33.14 -17.81
C ALA A 125 -10.04 -32.68 -19.00
N LEU A 126 -10.64 -31.94 -19.94
CA LEU A 126 -9.90 -31.31 -21.05
C LEU A 126 -8.97 -30.19 -20.55
N PHE A 127 -9.34 -29.51 -19.47
CA PHE A 127 -8.56 -28.44 -18.87
C PHE A 127 -8.46 -28.58 -17.36
N VAL A 128 -7.23 -28.53 -16.86
CA VAL A 128 -6.88 -28.31 -15.44
C VAL A 128 -6.10 -27.00 -15.36
N GLY A 129 -6.78 -25.89 -15.62
CA GLY A 129 -6.16 -24.57 -15.66
C GLY A 129 -5.68 -24.08 -14.28
N GLY A 130 -4.50 -23.45 -14.27
CA GLY A 130 -3.85 -22.85 -13.09
C GLY A 130 -4.29 -21.43 -12.72
N GLU A 131 -5.35 -20.90 -13.34
CA GLU A 131 -5.94 -19.60 -12.99
C GLU A 131 -6.41 -19.57 -11.53
N ASP A 132 -6.89 -20.71 -11.03
CA ASP A 132 -7.22 -20.95 -9.62
C ASP A 132 -6.00 -20.71 -8.71
N ILE A 133 -4.79 -21.10 -9.13
CA ILE A 133 -3.57 -20.99 -8.31
C ILE A 133 -3.11 -19.54 -8.24
N TRP A 134 -3.01 -18.84 -9.37
CA TRP A 134 -2.53 -17.45 -9.38
C TRP A 134 -3.54 -16.50 -8.74
N GLY A 135 -4.83 -16.68 -9.01
CA GLY A 135 -5.90 -15.97 -8.31
C GLY A 135 -5.84 -16.25 -6.81
N GLY A 136 -5.76 -17.53 -6.40
CA GLY A 136 -5.60 -17.93 -5.01
C GLY A 136 -4.38 -17.31 -4.32
N LEU A 137 -3.23 -17.27 -5.00
CA LEU A 137 -1.99 -16.70 -4.47
C LEU A 137 -2.11 -15.20 -4.25
N ILE A 138 -2.71 -14.46 -5.18
CA ILE A 138 -2.94 -13.02 -5.05
C ILE A 138 -3.85 -12.75 -3.84
N PHE A 139 -4.97 -13.47 -3.73
CA PHE A 139 -5.90 -13.35 -2.60
C PHE A 139 -5.24 -13.70 -1.27
N ALA A 140 -4.44 -14.78 -1.23
CA ALA A 140 -3.71 -15.19 -0.03
C ALA A 140 -2.65 -14.17 0.38
N LEU A 141 -1.86 -13.64 -0.56
CA LEU A 141 -0.84 -12.63 -0.27
C LEU A 141 -1.46 -11.31 0.20
N MET A 142 -2.53 -10.85 -0.45
CA MET A 142 -3.22 -9.62 -0.09
C MET A 142 -3.94 -9.75 1.26
N GLY A 143 -4.66 -10.85 1.47
CA GLY A 143 -5.30 -11.17 2.75
C GLY A 143 -4.29 -11.29 3.88
N GLY A 144 -3.18 -12.01 3.64
CA GLY A 144 -2.08 -12.16 4.60
C GLY A 144 -1.43 -10.83 4.99
N LEU A 145 -1.20 -9.94 4.03
CA LEU A 145 -0.71 -8.59 4.30
C LEU A 145 -1.68 -7.80 5.18
N PHE A 146 -2.97 -7.78 4.82
CA PHE A 146 -3.96 -6.99 5.55
C PHE A 146 -4.17 -7.51 6.98
N VAL A 147 -4.12 -8.84 7.16
CA VAL A 147 -4.07 -9.47 8.48
C VAL A 147 -2.82 -9.02 9.26
N ALA A 148 -1.65 -9.01 8.64
CA ALA A 148 -0.42 -8.55 9.30
C ALA A 148 -0.50 -7.07 9.74
N ILE A 149 -1.11 -6.21 8.92
CA ILE A 149 -1.39 -4.81 9.27
C ILE A 149 -2.33 -4.73 10.47
N GLY A 150 -3.45 -5.47 10.44
CA GLY A 150 -4.40 -5.52 11.53
C GLY A 150 -3.78 -5.99 12.85
N ILE A 151 -2.99 -7.06 12.82
CA ILE A 151 -2.21 -7.55 13.97
C ILE A 151 -1.21 -6.49 14.44
N GLY A 152 -0.53 -5.82 13.51
CA GLY A 152 0.38 -4.71 13.81
C GLY A 152 -0.31 -3.60 14.61
N LEU A 153 -1.49 -3.17 14.16
CA LEU A 153 -2.31 -2.17 14.85
C LEU A 153 -2.75 -2.64 16.25
N ILE A 154 -3.14 -3.91 16.40
CA ILE A 154 -3.49 -4.51 17.71
C ILE A 154 -2.29 -4.49 18.66
N VAL A 155 -1.10 -4.87 18.18
CA VAL A 155 0.13 -4.92 18.98
C VAL A 155 0.57 -3.51 19.40
N VAL A 156 0.53 -2.54 18.49
CA VAL A 156 0.86 -1.14 18.79
C VAL A 156 -0.13 -0.56 19.81
N GLY A 157 -1.44 -0.77 19.60
CA GLY A 157 -2.46 -0.33 20.56
C GLY A 157 -2.31 -0.96 21.96
N ARG A 158 -1.84 -2.21 22.04
CA ARG A 158 -1.51 -2.86 23.32
C ARG A 158 -0.28 -2.25 23.99
N ARG A 159 0.75 -1.86 23.22
CA ARG A 159 1.96 -1.23 23.76
C ARG A 159 1.68 0.16 24.34
N GLU A 160 0.85 0.96 23.70
CA GLU A 160 0.46 2.29 24.20
C GLU A 160 -0.29 2.19 25.54
N LYS A 161 -1.26 1.25 25.66
CA LYS A 161 -1.97 0.99 26.93
C LYS A 161 -1.03 0.51 28.05
N LYS A 162 -0.02 -0.30 27.71
CA LYS A 162 0.97 -0.81 28.68
C LYS A 162 1.97 0.27 29.11
N GLN A 163 2.33 1.20 28.22
CA GLN A 163 3.16 2.36 28.57
C GLN A 163 2.40 3.37 29.44
N GLU A 164 1.11 3.57 29.21
CA GLU A 164 0.28 4.45 30.06
C GLU A 164 0.14 3.94 31.50
N SER A 165 0.25 2.62 31.70
CA SER A 165 0.24 1.96 33.02
C SER A 165 1.63 1.79 33.64
N ALA A 166 2.70 1.88 32.85
CA ALA A 166 4.09 1.77 33.31
C ALA A 166 4.81 3.13 33.49
N ALA A 167 4.14 4.26 33.23
CA ALA A 167 4.71 5.61 33.27
C ALA A 167 5.02 6.16 34.69
N LEU A 168 5.30 5.29 35.67
CA LEU A 168 5.88 5.64 36.97
C LEU A 168 7.36 5.22 37.11
N SER A 169 8.00 4.66 36.07
CA SER A 169 9.43 4.36 36.10
C SER A 169 10.15 4.90 34.86
N SER A 170 11.14 5.75 35.10
CA SER A 170 11.89 6.50 34.11
C SER A 170 12.82 5.60 33.29
N LYS A 171 12.38 5.17 32.10
CA LYS A 171 13.30 4.90 30.99
C LYS A 171 12.53 5.00 29.67
N LYS A 172 12.57 6.19 29.05
CA LYS A 172 11.93 6.46 27.76
C LYS A 172 12.97 6.26 26.65
N THR A 173 13.12 5.02 26.17
CA THR A 173 13.88 4.74 24.96
C THR A 173 13.04 5.20 23.76
N LYS A 174 13.43 6.29 23.10
CA LYS A 174 12.83 6.69 21.82
C LYS A 174 13.31 5.74 20.73
N THR A 175 12.45 4.84 20.28
CA THR A 175 12.62 4.15 19.00
C THR A 175 12.26 5.12 17.88
N ASP A 176 13.24 5.84 17.37
CA ASP A 176 13.09 6.59 16.12
C ASP A 176 13.40 5.64 14.95
N GLU A 177 12.42 5.54 14.05
CA GLU A 177 12.35 4.75 12.81
C GLU A 177 11.95 3.28 12.95
N ALA A 178 10.81 2.92 12.34
CA ALA A 178 10.53 1.54 11.99
C ALA A 178 11.69 1.01 11.15
N PRO A 179 12.35 -0.09 11.53
CA PRO A 179 13.56 -0.55 10.85
C PRO A 179 13.25 -0.76 9.37
N ALA A 180 14.22 -0.40 8.52
CA ALA A 180 14.11 -0.55 7.07
C ALA A 180 13.60 -1.95 6.65
N ALA A 181 13.92 -2.97 7.44
CA ALA A 181 13.45 -4.34 7.32
C ALA A 181 11.92 -4.52 7.35
N ILE A 182 11.16 -3.58 7.93
CA ILE A 182 9.69 -3.62 7.99
C ILE A 182 9.07 -2.72 6.90
N LEU A 183 9.66 -1.56 6.63
CA LEU A 183 9.11 -0.60 5.66
C LEU A 183 9.31 -1.03 4.19
N ILE A 184 10.44 -1.66 3.86
CA ILE A 184 10.69 -2.19 2.51
C ILE A 184 9.64 -3.23 2.13
N PRO A 185 9.44 -4.32 2.88
CA PRO A 185 8.43 -5.31 2.50
C PRO A 185 7.03 -4.72 2.50
N PHE A 186 6.70 -3.82 3.44
CA PHE A 186 5.41 -3.11 3.43
C PHE A 186 5.18 -2.38 2.10
N PHE A 187 6.08 -1.48 1.71
CA PHE A 187 5.92 -0.72 0.46
C PHE A 187 6.01 -1.61 -0.79
N SER A 188 6.85 -2.64 -0.78
CA SER A 188 6.94 -3.61 -1.87
C SER A 188 5.61 -4.33 -2.12
N VAL A 189 4.93 -4.80 -1.07
CA VAL A 189 3.66 -5.50 -1.24
C VAL A 189 2.58 -4.56 -1.78
N PHE A 190 2.47 -3.32 -1.26
CA PHE A 190 1.53 -2.34 -1.80
C PHE A 190 1.82 -1.99 -3.27
N GLY A 191 3.10 -1.85 -3.63
CA GLY A 191 3.52 -1.55 -4.99
C GLY A 191 3.19 -2.70 -5.95
N LEU A 192 3.52 -3.93 -5.57
CA LEU A 192 3.23 -5.13 -6.35
C LEU A 192 1.73 -5.39 -6.47
N ALA A 193 0.96 -5.21 -5.40
CA ALA A 193 -0.50 -5.35 -5.44
C ALA A 193 -1.13 -4.30 -6.38
N GLY A 194 -0.75 -3.03 -6.25
CA GLY A 194 -1.24 -1.97 -7.13
C GLY A 194 -0.86 -2.19 -8.60
N LEU A 195 0.39 -2.57 -8.88
CA LEU A 195 0.83 -2.88 -10.25
C LEU A 195 0.15 -4.14 -10.80
N GLY A 196 -0.07 -5.16 -9.96
CA GLY A 196 -0.79 -6.38 -10.32
C GLY A 196 -2.23 -6.09 -10.70
N LEU A 197 -2.96 -5.34 -9.87
CA LEU A 197 -4.34 -4.90 -10.19
C LEU A 197 -4.38 -4.11 -11.51
N LEU A 198 -3.43 -3.20 -11.72
CA LEU A 198 -3.32 -2.45 -12.97
C LEU A 198 -3.10 -3.39 -14.16
N PHE A 199 -2.10 -4.26 -14.08
CA PHE A 199 -1.68 -5.11 -15.20
C PHE A 199 -2.67 -6.22 -15.54
N PHE A 200 -3.26 -6.86 -14.53
CA PHE A 200 -4.14 -8.02 -14.74
C PHE A 200 -5.62 -7.65 -14.85
N LEU A 201 -6.08 -6.54 -14.28
CA LEU A 201 -7.50 -6.16 -14.34
C LEU A 201 -7.77 -4.97 -15.26
N ILE A 202 -6.92 -3.94 -15.23
CA ILE A 202 -7.20 -2.70 -15.97
C ILE A 202 -6.66 -2.75 -17.40
N ILE A 203 -5.43 -3.22 -17.60
CA ILE A 203 -4.82 -3.25 -18.94
C ILE A 203 -5.62 -4.12 -19.94
N PRO A 204 -6.04 -5.36 -19.62
CA PRO A 204 -6.77 -6.19 -20.58
C PRO A 204 -8.08 -5.53 -21.03
N GLN A 205 -8.75 -4.83 -20.11
CA GLN A 205 -10.01 -4.14 -20.37
C GLN A 205 -9.80 -2.85 -21.17
N ALA A 206 -8.70 -2.15 -20.91
CA ALA A 206 -8.28 -1.01 -21.73
C ALA A 206 -7.96 -1.46 -23.17
N MET A 207 -7.27 -2.60 -23.35
CA MET A 207 -7.01 -3.17 -24.66
C MET A 207 -8.32 -3.52 -25.37
N LYS A 208 -9.22 -4.29 -24.73
CA LYS A 208 -10.55 -4.61 -25.28
C LYS A 208 -11.34 -3.36 -25.67
N TYR A 209 -11.27 -2.28 -24.89
CA TYR A 209 -11.89 -0.99 -25.22
C TYR A 209 -11.33 -0.37 -26.50
N PHE A 210 -10.00 -0.33 -26.65
CA PHE A 210 -9.38 0.22 -27.85
C PHE A 210 -9.66 -0.62 -29.08
N ASP A 211 -9.66 -1.96 -28.94
CA ASP A 211 -9.99 -2.89 -30.02
C ASP A 211 -11.46 -2.77 -30.43
N ALA A 212 -12.37 -2.68 -29.47
CA ALA A 212 -13.82 -2.57 -29.71
C ALA A 212 -14.24 -1.30 -30.46
N LYS A 213 -13.36 -0.30 -30.58
CA LYS A 213 -13.63 0.87 -31.43
C LYS A 213 -13.64 0.54 -32.92
N GLY A 214 -12.89 -0.49 -33.32
CA GLY A 214 -12.83 -0.97 -34.71
C GLY A 214 -13.85 -2.05 -35.04
N TRP A 215 -14.64 -2.50 -34.07
CA TRP A 215 -15.63 -3.57 -34.28
C TRP A 215 -16.80 -3.11 -35.13
N GLU A 216 -17.32 -4.01 -35.96
CA GLU A 216 -18.32 -3.72 -36.98
C GLU A 216 -19.74 -3.73 -36.42
N GLU A 217 -20.53 -2.72 -36.77
CA GLU A 217 -21.95 -2.64 -36.41
C GLU A 217 -22.77 -3.68 -37.17
N THR A 218 -23.31 -4.66 -36.45
CA THR A 218 -24.02 -5.81 -37.01
C THR A 218 -25.44 -5.91 -36.43
N PRO A 219 -26.48 -6.10 -37.26
CA PRO A 219 -27.82 -6.40 -36.78
C PRO A 219 -27.86 -7.73 -36.00
N ALA A 220 -28.46 -7.68 -34.81
CA ALA A 220 -28.61 -8.83 -33.94
C ALA A 220 -30.05 -8.97 -33.45
N LYS A 221 -30.41 -10.17 -33.01
CA LYS A 221 -31.75 -10.49 -32.49
C LYS A 221 -31.65 -11.09 -31.10
N VAL A 222 -32.39 -10.52 -30.16
CA VAL A 222 -32.46 -11.04 -28.78
C VAL A 222 -33.10 -12.42 -28.78
N VAL A 223 -32.41 -13.41 -28.20
CA VAL A 223 -32.92 -14.77 -27.95
C VAL A 223 -33.65 -14.80 -26.61
N TRP A 224 -33.03 -14.29 -25.54
CA TRP A 224 -33.69 -14.03 -24.27
C TRP A 224 -33.10 -12.83 -23.55
N SER A 225 -33.86 -12.32 -22.58
CA SER A 225 -33.37 -11.33 -21.62
C SER A 225 -33.89 -11.62 -20.23
N ALA A 226 -33.03 -11.57 -19.22
CA ALA A 226 -33.36 -11.84 -17.83
C ALA A 226 -32.47 -11.06 -16.86
N VAL A 227 -33.00 -10.79 -15.66
CA VAL A 227 -32.18 -10.42 -14.51
C VAL A 227 -31.84 -11.71 -13.79
N ARG A 228 -30.56 -12.05 -13.68
CA ARG A 228 -30.10 -13.19 -12.86
C ARG A 228 -29.83 -12.72 -11.44
N SER A 229 -30.08 -13.60 -10.48
CA SER A 229 -29.74 -13.42 -9.07
C SER A 229 -28.64 -14.40 -8.70
N HIS A 230 -27.62 -13.91 -8.02
CA HIS A 230 -26.51 -14.68 -7.48
C HIS A 230 -26.58 -14.53 -5.97
N ASP A 231 -27.12 -15.57 -5.33
CA ASP A 231 -27.28 -15.61 -3.88
C ASP A 231 -25.98 -16.10 -3.23
N SER A 232 -25.50 -15.35 -2.25
CA SER A 232 -24.35 -15.72 -1.41
C SER A 232 -24.70 -15.52 0.05
N ASP A 233 -23.93 -16.14 0.96
CA ASP A 233 -24.11 -15.99 2.41
C ASP A 233 -24.05 -14.52 2.87
N ASP A 234 -23.40 -13.64 2.10
CA ASP A 234 -23.23 -12.21 2.37
C ASP A 234 -24.23 -11.31 1.60
N GLY A 235 -25.15 -11.89 0.81
CA GLY A 235 -26.24 -11.20 0.12
C GLY A 235 -26.49 -11.63 -1.33
N THR A 236 -27.59 -11.15 -1.92
CA THR A 236 -27.96 -11.36 -3.32
C THR A 236 -27.39 -10.26 -4.21
N THR A 237 -26.66 -10.65 -5.25
CA THR A 237 -26.29 -9.74 -6.35
C THR A 237 -27.08 -10.09 -7.60
N TYR A 238 -27.24 -9.14 -8.51
CA TYR A 238 -27.99 -9.31 -9.74
C TYR A 238 -27.12 -9.05 -10.96
N SER A 239 -27.35 -9.72 -12.07
CA SER A 239 -26.71 -9.41 -13.37
C SER A 239 -27.76 -9.32 -14.49
N VAL A 240 -27.45 -8.57 -15.54
CA VAL A 240 -28.26 -8.53 -16.76
C VAL A 240 -27.73 -9.61 -17.69
N ASP A 241 -28.61 -10.53 -18.09
CA ASP A 241 -28.31 -11.53 -19.10
C ASP A 241 -29.17 -11.25 -20.33
N ILE A 242 -28.56 -10.71 -21.39
CA ILE A 242 -29.18 -10.50 -22.69
C ILE A 242 -28.45 -11.39 -23.66
N PHE A 243 -29.03 -12.54 -24.00
CA PHE A 243 -28.46 -13.44 -24.98
C PHE A 243 -29.05 -13.12 -26.36
N TYR A 244 -28.18 -12.94 -27.34
CA TYR A 244 -28.56 -12.53 -28.69
C TYR A 244 -27.77 -13.32 -29.72
N ARG A 245 -28.32 -13.36 -30.93
CA ARG A 245 -27.71 -14.00 -32.10
C ARG A 245 -27.56 -12.99 -33.23
N TYR A 246 -26.53 -13.17 -34.03
CA TYR A 246 -26.20 -12.30 -35.16
C TYR A 246 -25.58 -13.13 -36.27
N GLU A 247 -25.61 -12.58 -37.48
CA GLU A 247 -24.98 -13.19 -38.65
C GLU A 247 -23.77 -12.34 -39.03
N PHE A 248 -22.63 -13.00 -39.21
CA PHE A 248 -21.39 -12.36 -39.65
C PHE A 248 -20.73 -13.28 -40.68
N ASP A 249 -20.36 -12.73 -41.84
CA ASP A 249 -19.81 -13.50 -42.98
C ASP A 249 -20.61 -14.76 -43.36
N GLY A 250 -21.95 -14.69 -43.29
CA GLY A 250 -22.84 -15.79 -43.66
C GLY A 250 -22.92 -16.95 -42.63
N ARG A 251 -22.33 -16.76 -41.44
CA ARG A 251 -22.39 -17.72 -40.32
C ARG A 251 -23.12 -17.11 -39.14
N GLU A 252 -23.99 -17.89 -38.49
CA GLU A 252 -24.67 -17.49 -37.27
C GLU A 252 -23.74 -17.61 -36.06
N TYR A 253 -23.67 -16.53 -35.27
CA TYR A 253 -22.95 -16.44 -34.00
C TYR A 253 -23.91 -16.01 -32.89
N LYS A 254 -23.49 -16.20 -31.64
CA LYS A 254 -24.25 -15.81 -30.45
C LYS A 254 -23.32 -15.15 -29.44
N SER A 255 -23.87 -14.26 -28.61
CA SER A 255 -23.17 -13.66 -27.48
C SER A 255 -24.18 -13.21 -26.43
N ASN A 256 -23.75 -13.08 -25.17
CA ASN A 256 -24.49 -12.41 -24.12
C ASN A 256 -23.72 -11.21 -23.51
N THR A 257 -22.60 -10.84 -24.10
CA THR A 257 -21.79 -9.71 -23.64
C THR A 257 -22.54 -8.41 -23.91
N THR A 258 -22.90 -7.71 -22.83
CA THR A 258 -23.62 -6.44 -22.94
C THR A 258 -22.70 -5.24 -23.11
N GLY A 259 -21.46 -5.31 -22.65
CA GLY A 259 -20.48 -4.25 -22.79
C GLY A 259 -19.10 -4.69 -22.35
N LEU A 260 -18.15 -3.74 -22.30
CA LEU A 260 -16.74 -4.02 -21.98
C LEU A 260 -16.52 -4.66 -20.62
N MET A 261 -17.39 -4.36 -19.65
CA MET A 261 -17.33 -4.93 -18.31
C MET A 261 -18.77 -5.18 -17.82
N SER A 262 -19.23 -6.41 -17.99
CA SER A 262 -20.46 -6.93 -17.38
C SER A 262 -20.16 -7.45 -15.98
N GLY A 263 -20.98 -7.08 -15.00
CA GLY A 263 -20.77 -7.49 -13.61
C GLY A 263 -22.06 -7.59 -12.82
N SER A 264 -22.02 -8.42 -11.78
CA SER A 264 -23.10 -8.51 -10.80
C SER A 264 -23.01 -7.36 -9.80
N SER A 265 -24.15 -6.76 -9.45
CA SER A 265 -24.24 -5.75 -8.40
C SER A 265 -25.54 -5.94 -7.63
N SER A 266 -25.62 -5.52 -6.37
CA SER A 266 -26.82 -5.73 -5.55
C SER A 266 -28.05 -4.95 -6.02
N GLY A 267 -27.88 -4.07 -7.00
CA GLY A 267 -28.97 -3.31 -7.59
C GLY A 267 -29.81 -4.09 -8.62
N ARG A 268 -31.11 -4.26 -8.40
CA ARG A 268 -32.03 -5.03 -9.25
C ARG A 268 -32.82 -4.16 -10.22
N SER A 269 -33.22 -2.95 -9.82
CA SER A 269 -34.21 -2.15 -10.55
C SER A 269 -33.66 -1.65 -11.88
N SER A 270 -32.44 -1.12 -11.88
CA SER A 270 -31.70 -0.68 -13.07
C SER A 270 -31.49 -1.81 -14.08
N LYS A 271 -31.22 -3.02 -13.60
CA LYS A 271 -31.06 -4.23 -14.43
C LYS A 271 -32.38 -4.66 -15.04
N GLN A 272 -33.47 -4.58 -14.27
CA GLN A 272 -34.81 -4.88 -14.76
C GLN A 272 -35.24 -3.93 -15.89
N GLU A 273 -34.86 -2.66 -15.81
CA GLU A 273 -35.11 -1.68 -16.88
C GLU A 273 -34.33 -2.02 -18.16
N LYS A 274 -33.05 -2.38 -18.04
CA LYS A 274 -32.23 -2.82 -19.19
C LYS A 274 -32.85 -4.06 -19.85
N VAL A 275 -33.29 -5.04 -19.07
CA VAL A 275 -33.99 -6.23 -19.56
C VAL A 275 -35.31 -5.88 -20.26
N LYS A 276 -36.11 -4.97 -19.68
CA LYS A 276 -37.38 -4.50 -20.27
C LYS A 276 -37.16 -3.84 -21.62
N ASN A 277 -36.04 -3.15 -21.81
CA ASN A 277 -35.67 -2.50 -23.06
C ASN A 277 -35.12 -3.48 -24.11
N HIS A 278 -34.86 -4.74 -23.76
CA HIS A 278 -34.33 -5.79 -24.64
C HIS A 278 -35.20 -7.06 -24.61
N PRO A 279 -36.51 -7.00 -24.94
CA PRO A 279 -37.36 -8.17 -24.93
C PRO A 279 -36.93 -9.21 -25.98
N PRO A 280 -37.20 -10.52 -25.75
CA PRO A 280 -36.96 -11.57 -26.74
C PRO A 280 -37.56 -11.24 -28.11
N GLY A 281 -36.80 -11.50 -29.17
CA GLY A 281 -37.18 -11.23 -30.55
C GLY A 281 -36.93 -9.80 -31.04
N LYS A 282 -36.58 -8.86 -30.15
CA LYS A 282 -36.22 -7.49 -30.54
C LYS A 282 -34.96 -7.48 -31.40
N GLU A 283 -34.98 -6.66 -32.45
CA GLU A 283 -33.81 -6.34 -33.25
C GLU A 283 -32.99 -5.25 -32.55
N ILE A 284 -31.69 -5.49 -32.43
CA ILE A 284 -30.71 -4.64 -31.77
C ILE A 284 -29.46 -4.56 -32.64
N VAL A 285 -28.54 -3.67 -32.30
CA VAL A 285 -27.22 -3.60 -32.94
C VAL A 285 -26.19 -4.13 -31.95
N CYS A 286 -25.34 -5.04 -32.39
CA CYS A 286 -24.13 -5.42 -31.68
C CYS A 286 -22.90 -4.95 -32.47
N TYR A 287 -21.76 -4.90 -31.77
CA TYR A 287 -20.45 -4.63 -32.35
C TYR A 287 -19.68 -5.94 -32.38
N VAL A 288 -19.31 -6.42 -33.57
CA VAL A 288 -18.65 -7.72 -33.78
C VAL A 288 -17.17 -7.51 -34.04
N ASN A 289 -16.33 -8.32 -33.39
CA ASN A 289 -14.90 -8.36 -33.67
C ASN A 289 -14.66 -9.05 -35.04
N PRO A 290 -14.17 -8.35 -36.08
CA PRO A 290 -13.98 -8.95 -37.39
C PRO A 290 -12.90 -10.06 -37.40
N ASP A 291 -11.89 -9.97 -36.53
CA ASP A 291 -10.83 -10.98 -36.43
C ASP A 291 -11.27 -12.23 -35.65
N LYS A 292 -12.25 -12.06 -34.75
CA LYS A 292 -12.83 -13.13 -33.92
C LYS A 292 -14.36 -12.98 -33.86
N PRO A 293 -15.11 -13.39 -34.90
CA PRO A 293 -16.54 -13.10 -35.00
C PRO A 293 -17.42 -13.69 -33.89
N TRP A 294 -16.91 -14.64 -33.08
CA TRP A 294 -17.56 -15.13 -31.87
C TRP A 294 -17.49 -14.17 -30.67
N GLN A 295 -16.77 -13.05 -30.79
CA GLN A 295 -16.75 -11.97 -29.81
C GLN A 295 -17.62 -10.81 -30.31
N ALA A 296 -18.59 -10.41 -29.50
CA ALA A 296 -19.46 -9.28 -29.82
C ALA A 296 -20.01 -8.63 -28.57
N LEU A 297 -20.25 -7.33 -28.58
CA LEU A 297 -20.81 -6.61 -27.43
C LEU A 297 -21.91 -5.62 -27.85
N LEU A 298 -22.84 -5.28 -26.95
CA LEU A 298 -23.90 -4.32 -27.23
C LEU A 298 -23.44 -2.85 -27.05
N GLU A 299 -22.61 -2.57 -26.05
CA GLU A 299 -22.18 -1.22 -25.67
C GLU A 299 -20.65 -1.09 -25.61
N ARG A 300 -20.06 -0.37 -26.57
CA ARG A 300 -18.59 -0.13 -26.66
C ARG A 300 -18.09 1.08 -25.85
N ASP A 301 -19.00 1.85 -25.25
CA ASP A 301 -18.64 3.05 -24.51
C ASP A 301 -18.06 2.74 -23.13
N LEU A 302 -17.16 3.61 -22.68
CA LEU A 302 -16.67 3.61 -21.30
C LEU A 302 -17.81 4.03 -20.38
N GLY A 303 -18.45 3.06 -19.74
CA GLY A 303 -19.38 3.30 -18.66
C GLY A 303 -18.69 3.85 -17.40
N TRP A 304 -19.48 4.09 -16.35
CA TRP A 304 -19.00 4.49 -15.02
C TRP A 304 -17.95 3.53 -14.43
N TRP A 305 -17.91 2.28 -14.91
CA TRP A 305 -16.93 1.28 -14.52
C TRP A 305 -15.49 1.72 -14.81
N ALA A 306 -15.25 2.58 -15.82
CA ALA A 306 -13.91 3.06 -16.15
C ALA A 306 -13.23 3.77 -14.97
N LEU A 307 -14.02 4.28 -14.01
CA LEU A 307 -13.53 4.90 -12.78
C LEU A 307 -12.84 3.90 -11.85
N PHE A 308 -13.14 2.59 -11.93
CA PHE A 308 -12.40 1.55 -11.21
C PHE A 308 -10.93 1.48 -11.64
N ALA A 309 -10.57 1.98 -12.83
CA ALA A 309 -9.17 2.10 -13.24
C ALA A 309 -8.33 3.02 -12.33
N LEU A 310 -8.98 3.87 -11.52
CA LEU A 310 -8.31 4.71 -10.53
C LEU A 310 -7.99 3.97 -9.24
N PHE A 311 -8.64 2.83 -8.97
CA PHE A 311 -8.51 2.07 -7.72
C PHE A 311 -7.07 1.58 -7.44
N PRO A 312 -6.27 1.13 -8.41
CA PRO A 312 -4.89 0.72 -8.14
C PRO A 312 -3.95 1.88 -7.78
N LEU A 313 -4.29 3.13 -8.15
CA LEU A 313 -3.38 4.27 -8.05
C LEU A 313 -2.92 4.61 -6.61
N PRO A 314 -3.77 4.59 -5.57
CA PRO A 314 -3.32 4.79 -4.20
C PRO A 314 -2.33 3.73 -3.73
N PHE A 315 -2.53 2.47 -4.12
CA PHE A 315 -1.62 1.37 -3.76
C PHE A 315 -0.24 1.55 -4.42
N ILE A 316 -0.24 1.92 -5.72
CA ILE A 316 0.99 2.24 -6.44
C ILE A 316 1.68 3.47 -5.82
N ALA A 317 0.94 4.53 -5.51
CA ALA A 317 1.48 5.75 -4.92
C ALA A 317 2.15 5.47 -3.56
N ILE A 318 1.49 4.68 -2.70
CA ILE A 318 2.04 4.28 -1.39
C ILE A 318 3.26 3.37 -1.58
N GLY A 319 3.14 2.33 -2.39
CA GLY A 319 4.18 1.34 -2.55
C GLY A 319 5.41 1.85 -3.28
N VAL A 320 5.24 2.29 -4.53
CA VAL A 320 6.34 2.79 -5.36
C VAL A 320 6.90 4.10 -4.80
N GLY A 321 6.03 5.02 -4.36
CA GLY A 321 6.44 6.28 -3.75
C GLY A 321 7.23 6.07 -2.45
N GLY A 322 6.78 5.16 -1.58
CA GLY A 322 7.46 4.79 -0.34
C GLY A 322 8.83 4.16 -0.59
N LEU A 323 8.93 3.21 -1.53
CA LEU A 323 10.21 2.60 -1.94
C LEU A 323 11.18 3.64 -2.51
N TRP A 324 10.70 4.50 -3.41
CA TRP A 324 11.53 5.53 -4.03
C TRP A 324 12.07 6.53 -3.01
N TRP A 325 11.23 6.97 -2.06
CA TRP A 325 11.64 7.83 -0.95
C TRP A 325 12.76 7.18 -0.12
N MET A 326 12.63 5.89 0.16
CA MET A 326 13.60 5.13 0.93
C MET A 326 14.94 4.94 0.20
N LEU A 327 14.90 4.65 -1.10
CA LEU A 327 16.08 4.56 -1.95
C LEU A 327 16.81 5.91 -2.03
N ARG A 328 16.08 7.04 -2.11
CA ARG A 328 16.67 8.38 -2.04
C ARG A 328 17.34 8.67 -0.70
N LYS A 329 16.74 8.24 0.41
CA LYS A 329 17.35 8.38 1.76
C LYS A 329 18.64 7.57 1.87
N ARG A 330 18.67 6.34 1.35
CA ARG A 330 19.86 5.47 1.31
C ARG A 330 20.97 6.07 0.44
N ASN A 331 20.64 6.62 -0.73
CA ASN A 331 21.62 7.25 -1.61
C ASN A 331 22.22 8.55 -1.05
N LYS A 332 21.46 9.34 -0.29
CA LYS A 332 22.04 10.49 0.45
C LYS A 332 23.03 10.02 1.52
N SER A 333 22.70 8.96 2.27
CA SER A 333 23.61 8.37 3.26
C SER A 333 24.90 7.82 2.62
N ASN A 334 24.79 7.12 1.49
CA ASN A 334 25.94 6.54 0.78
C ASN A 334 26.81 7.58 0.05
N LYS A 335 26.23 8.69 -0.44
CA LYS A 335 27.02 9.80 -1.02
C LYS A 335 27.88 10.51 0.03
N THR A 336 27.42 10.61 1.28
CA THR A 336 28.28 11.06 2.40
C THR A 336 29.36 10.05 2.78
N SER A 337 29.17 8.76 2.47
CA SER A 337 30.18 7.71 2.74
C SER A 337 31.22 7.54 1.62
N LYS A 338 30.95 8.06 0.42
CA LYS A 338 31.84 7.90 -0.75
C LYS A 338 32.96 8.97 -0.84
N TYR A 339 33.00 9.91 0.11
CA TYR A 339 34.13 10.83 0.27
C TYR A 339 35.20 10.29 1.23
N ASP A 340 34.93 9.20 1.95
CA ASP A 340 35.88 8.56 2.87
C ASP A 340 36.27 7.17 2.34
N ASN A 341 37.12 7.15 1.31
CA ASN A 341 38.13 6.10 1.09
C ASN A 341 38.97 6.40 -0.17
N PRO A 342 40.19 6.94 -0.06
CA PRO A 342 41.26 6.61 -0.97
C PRO A 342 41.98 5.37 -0.40
N LEU A 343 41.98 4.27 -1.16
CA LEU A 343 42.98 3.18 -1.19
C LEU A 343 42.31 1.81 -1.31
N GLY A 344 42.48 1.20 -2.48
CA GLY A 344 41.96 -0.13 -2.74
C GLY A 344 42.30 -0.71 -4.12
N ARG A 345 43.51 -0.52 -4.64
CA ARG A 345 44.10 -1.49 -5.58
C ARG A 345 45.61 -1.54 -5.43
N ARG A 346 46.08 -2.71 -4.95
CA ARG A 346 47.47 -3.09 -4.72
C ARG A 346 48.30 -2.98 -5.99
N THR A 347 49.51 -2.43 -5.86
CA THR A 347 50.72 -3.03 -6.46
C THR A 347 51.91 -2.74 -5.56
N SER A 348 52.69 -3.81 -5.38
CA SER A 348 53.96 -3.94 -4.67
C SER A 348 55.01 -2.89 -5.05
N GLN A 349 55.69 -2.32 -4.05
CA GLN A 349 57.16 -2.32 -3.94
C GLN A 349 57.63 -1.67 -2.64
N LEU A 350 58.57 -2.36 -1.99
CA LEU A 350 59.31 -1.92 -0.81
C LEU A 350 60.08 -0.63 -1.06
N ARG A 351 60.05 0.31 -0.10
CA ARG A 351 61.23 1.09 0.32
C ARG A 351 60.97 1.89 1.59
N HIS A 352 61.93 1.79 2.51
CA HIS A 352 62.04 2.56 3.75
C HIS A 352 61.86 4.06 3.55
N SER A 353 61.09 4.71 4.43
CA SER A 353 61.53 5.97 5.02
C SER A 353 60.74 6.26 6.29
N ALA A 354 61.47 6.85 7.24
CA ALA A 354 61.12 7.06 8.62
C ALA A 354 59.98 8.09 8.82
N ASP A 355 59.33 7.93 9.97
CA ASP A 355 58.88 9.00 10.87
C ASP A 355 58.01 10.13 10.26
N LYS A 356 56.70 10.06 10.50
CA LYS A 356 55.84 11.25 10.58
C LYS A 356 54.51 10.96 11.27
N LYS A 357 54.40 11.52 12.49
CA LYS A 357 53.20 11.90 13.24
C LYS A 357 51.85 11.67 12.54
N ASP A 358 51.00 10.85 13.16
CA ASP A 358 49.55 10.90 12.98
C ASP A 358 49.02 12.26 13.49
N ILE A 359 48.98 13.25 12.60
CA ILE A 359 48.35 14.54 12.84
C ILE A 359 46.89 14.44 12.41
N TYR A 360 46.00 14.72 13.36
CA TYR A 360 44.58 15.01 13.17
C TYR A 360 44.34 15.91 11.95
N HIS A 361 43.91 15.33 10.82
CA HIS A 361 43.36 16.09 9.69
C HIS A 361 41.84 15.94 9.66
N GLY A 362 41.18 16.46 10.69
CA GLY A 362 39.80 16.92 10.55
C GLY A 362 39.82 18.20 9.74
N SER A 363 39.25 18.18 8.53
CA SER A 363 39.04 19.38 7.71
C SER A 363 38.05 20.31 8.42
N HIS A 364 38.56 21.15 9.32
CA HIS A 364 37.80 22.20 9.99
C HIS A 364 37.36 23.20 8.91
N LYS A 365 36.08 23.14 8.52
CA LYS A 365 35.44 24.29 7.87
C LYS A 365 35.48 25.46 8.85
N PRO A 366 35.76 26.71 8.40
CA PRO A 366 35.75 27.85 9.30
C PRO A 366 34.40 27.93 10.00
N THR A 367 34.43 27.90 11.34
CA THR A 367 33.28 28.04 12.22
C THR A 367 32.58 29.35 11.88
N LYS A 368 31.31 29.27 11.48
CA LYS A 368 30.50 30.48 11.29
C LYS A 368 30.31 31.15 12.66
N ALA A 369 30.27 32.48 12.68
CA ALA A 369 30.09 33.20 13.94
C ALA A 369 28.76 32.86 14.65
N SER A 370 27.73 32.42 13.90
CA SER A 370 26.46 31.97 14.44
C SER A 370 25.72 31.03 13.48
N VAL A 371 24.81 30.20 14.02
CA VAL A 371 23.82 29.43 13.24
C VAL A 371 22.43 29.72 13.79
N ASP A 372 21.51 30.08 12.89
CA ASP A 372 20.11 30.32 13.20
C ASP A 372 19.26 29.12 12.77
N PHE A 373 18.45 28.64 13.70
CA PHE A 373 17.52 27.55 13.48
C PHE A 373 16.08 28.07 13.50
N ALA A 374 15.39 27.94 12.36
CA ALA A 374 14.01 28.38 12.17
C ALA A 374 13.08 27.19 11.83
N PRO A 375 12.07 26.88 12.66
CA PRO A 375 11.26 25.66 12.49
C PRO A 375 10.22 25.76 11.37
N ARG A 376 9.88 26.97 10.90
CA ARG A 376 8.81 27.22 9.92
C ARG A 376 8.98 26.41 8.63
N GLY A 377 10.20 26.30 8.11
CA GLY A 377 10.45 25.57 6.86
C GLY A 377 10.11 24.08 6.94
N ASN A 378 10.33 23.45 8.09
CA ASN A 378 10.04 22.03 8.28
C ASN A 378 8.53 21.79 8.49
N ARG A 379 7.86 22.67 9.24
CA ARG A 379 6.40 22.59 9.43
C ARG A 379 5.65 22.77 8.10
N ILE A 380 6.09 23.70 7.25
CA ILE A 380 5.52 23.90 5.90
C ILE A 380 5.65 22.64 5.04
N LYS A 381 6.84 22.02 5.01
CA LYS A 381 7.05 20.78 4.24
C LYS A 381 6.16 19.63 4.74
N SER A 382 6.03 19.49 6.06
CA SER A 382 5.17 18.46 6.66
C SER A 382 3.70 18.69 6.31
N PHE A 383 3.21 19.93 6.43
CA PHE A 383 1.84 20.29 6.05
C PHE A 383 1.57 20.00 4.57
N ILE A 384 2.43 20.48 3.66
CA ILE A 384 2.26 20.28 2.21
C ILE A 384 2.19 18.78 1.88
N GLY A 385 3.06 17.96 2.47
CA GLY A 385 3.06 16.52 2.24
C GLY A 385 1.75 15.84 2.66
N VAL A 386 1.26 16.14 3.87
CA VAL A 386 -0.01 15.60 4.38
C VAL A 386 -1.20 16.12 3.57
N PHE A 387 -1.20 17.40 3.19
CA PHE A 387 -2.27 18.01 2.41
C PHE A 387 -2.39 17.39 1.01
N ILE A 388 -1.28 17.23 0.29
CA ILE A 388 -1.28 16.59 -1.04
C ILE A 388 -1.80 15.15 -0.93
N PHE A 389 -1.34 14.39 0.07
CA PHE A 389 -1.82 13.04 0.33
C PHE A 389 -3.34 13.03 0.59
N ALA A 390 -3.83 13.92 1.46
CA ALA A 390 -5.25 14.00 1.80
C ALA A 390 -6.10 14.34 0.58
N VAL A 391 -5.70 15.31 -0.25
CA VAL A 391 -6.43 15.69 -1.47
C VAL A 391 -6.46 14.54 -2.47
N PHE A 392 -5.31 13.90 -2.73
CA PHE A 392 -5.21 12.78 -3.66
C PHE A 392 -6.06 11.59 -3.19
N TRP A 393 -5.91 11.17 -1.94
CA TRP A 393 -6.63 10.04 -1.35
C TRP A 393 -8.14 10.28 -1.34
N ASN A 394 -8.58 11.43 -0.84
CA ASN A 394 -10.00 11.76 -0.78
C ASN A 394 -10.59 12.01 -2.18
N GLY A 395 -9.81 12.55 -3.12
CA GLY A 395 -10.23 12.72 -4.51
C GLY A 395 -10.65 11.39 -5.13
N ILE A 396 -9.79 10.37 -5.06
CA ILE A 396 -10.11 9.03 -5.58
C ILE A 396 -11.25 8.38 -4.78
N THR A 397 -11.18 8.43 -3.45
CA THR A 397 -12.20 7.80 -2.58
C THR A 397 -13.59 8.42 -2.81
N SER A 398 -13.67 9.74 -3.05
CA SER A 398 -14.94 10.44 -3.26
C SER A 398 -15.71 9.96 -4.48
N ILE A 399 -15.03 9.46 -5.51
CA ILE A 399 -15.66 8.91 -6.71
C ILE A 399 -16.47 7.66 -6.35
N PHE A 400 -15.87 6.74 -5.59
CA PHE A 400 -16.55 5.53 -5.12
C PHE A 400 -17.65 5.84 -4.12
N VAL A 401 -17.46 6.86 -3.27
CA VAL A 401 -18.51 7.36 -2.37
C VAL A 401 -19.68 7.94 -3.17
N ALA A 402 -19.43 8.70 -4.23
CA ALA A 402 -20.48 9.25 -5.09
C ALA A 402 -21.26 8.16 -5.83
N ILE A 403 -20.58 7.11 -6.30
CA ILE A 403 -21.21 5.92 -6.91
C ILE A 403 -22.09 5.22 -5.87
N ALA A 404 -21.52 4.93 -4.70
CA ALA A 404 -22.26 4.30 -3.61
C ALA A 404 -23.48 5.15 -3.24
N ALA A 405 -23.30 6.43 -2.87
CA ALA A 405 -24.40 7.33 -2.52
C ALA A 405 -25.45 7.45 -3.64
N GLY A 406 -25.04 7.51 -4.91
CA GLY A 406 -25.95 7.53 -6.05
C GLY A 406 -26.75 6.24 -6.22
N SER A 407 -26.22 5.08 -5.81
CA SER A 407 -26.97 3.82 -5.76
C SER A 407 -28.04 3.84 -4.66
N TRP A 408 -27.69 4.37 -3.48
CA TRP A 408 -28.62 4.56 -2.36
C TRP A 408 -29.76 5.53 -2.71
N LEU A 409 -29.46 6.62 -3.41
CA LEU A 409 -30.46 7.61 -3.84
C LEU A 409 -31.44 7.05 -4.89
N ARG A 410 -31.09 5.96 -5.58
CA ARG A 410 -31.92 5.29 -6.58
C ARG A 410 -32.71 4.11 -6.02
N ASP A 411 -32.76 3.97 -4.69
CA ASP A 411 -33.35 2.82 -3.98
C ASP A 411 -32.77 1.47 -4.46
N ASP A 412 -31.50 1.47 -4.90
CA ASP A 412 -30.81 0.32 -5.50
C ASP A 412 -29.40 0.15 -4.89
N PRO A 413 -29.27 0.01 -3.54
CA PRO A 413 -28.01 0.20 -2.83
C PRO A 413 -26.96 -0.87 -3.18
N GLU A 414 -25.74 -0.42 -3.49
CA GLU A 414 -24.56 -1.26 -3.65
C GLU A 414 -23.90 -1.59 -2.29
N TRP A 415 -24.45 -2.58 -1.58
CA TRP A 415 -24.02 -2.92 -0.21
C TRP A 415 -22.56 -3.34 -0.12
N PHE A 416 -22.09 -4.19 -1.03
CA PHE A 416 -20.71 -4.62 -1.07
C PHE A 416 -19.75 -3.43 -1.21
N LEU A 417 -19.98 -2.56 -2.22
CA LEU A 417 -19.18 -1.36 -2.42
C LEU A 417 -19.25 -0.42 -1.21
N THR A 418 -20.43 -0.27 -0.62
CA THR A 418 -20.65 0.60 0.55
C THR A 418 -19.83 0.12 1.75
N ILE A 419 -19.88 -1.18 2.09
CA ILE A 419 -19.11 -1.72 3.21
C ILE A 419 -17.61 -1.67 2.90
N PHE A 420 -17.24 -2.01 1.67
CA PHE A 420 -15.85 -2.02 1.21
C PHE A 420 -15.19 -0.64 1.28
N ILE A 421 -15.91 0.45 0.96
CA ILE A 421 -15.32 1.81 0.91
C ILE A 421 -15.21 2.47 2.30
N ILE A 422 -15.93 2.00 3.32
CA ILE A 422 -15.94 2.61 4.66
C ILE A 422 -14.52 2.79 5.25
N PRO A 423 -13.65 1.76 5.28
CA PRO A 423 -12.29 1.93 5.80
C PRO A 423 -11.48 2.99 5.04
N PHE A 424 -11.64 3.09 3.72
CA PHE A 424 -10.94 4.08 2.90
C PHE A 424 -11.40 5.51 3.20
N VAL A 425 -12.70 5.70 3.42
CA VAL A 425 -13.28 6.98 3.86
C VAL A 425 -12.74 7.38 5.23
N LEU A 426 -12.68 6.45 6.18
CA LEU A 426 -12.15 6.74 7.52
C LEU A 426 -10.67 7.18 7.48
N ILE A 427 -9.85 6.54 6.65
CA ILE A 427 -8.46 6.95 6.41
C ILE A 427 -8.41 8.36 5.80
N GLY A 428 -9.25 8.62 4.80
CA GLY A 428 -9.34 9.92 4.13
C GLY A 428 -9.73 11.06 5.09
N LEU A 429 -10.73 10.83 5.93
CA LEU A 429 -11.19 11.79 6.95
C LEU A 429 -10.10 12.03 8.01
N CYS A 430 -9.43 10.98 8.49
CA CYS A 430 -8.31 11.13 9.42
C CYS A 430 -7.18 11.97 8.82
N ALA A 431 -6.81 11.71 7.55
CA ALA A 431 -5.78 12.46 6.85
C ALA A 431 -6.17 13.94 6.66
N LEU A 432 -7.43 14.21 6.35
CA LEU A 432 -7.95 15.56 6.19
C LEU A 432 -7.94 16.32 7.52
N LEU A 433 -8.44 15.72 8.61
CA LEU A 433 -8.40 16.31 9.94
C LEU A 433 -6.96 16.57 10.42
N PHE A 434 -6.04 15.63 10.16
CA PHE A 434 -4.63 15.82 10.47
C PHE A 434 -3.98 16.93 9.63
N SER A 435 -4.38 17.08 8.36
CA SER A 435 -3.94 18.18 7.51
C SER A 435 -4.39 19.54 8.07
N VAL A 436 -5.65 19.66 8.49
CA VAL A 436 -6.18 20.86 9.15
C VAL A 436 -5.41 21.15 10.45
N TYR A 437 -5.13 20.13 11.26
CA TYR A 437 -4.29 20.27 12.45
C TYR A 437 -2.88 20.79 12.13
N GLN A 438 -2.22 20.25 11.11
CA GLN A 438 -0.91 20.71 10.64
C GLN A 438 -0.95 22.13 10.06
N PHE A 439 -2.04 22.50 9.39
CA PHE A 439 -2.26 23.87 8.90
C PHE A 439 -2.24 24.87 10.06
N PHE A 440 -2.98 24.57 11.14
CA PHE A 440 -2.92 25.39 12.35
C PHE A 440 -1.52 25.41 12.97
N ALA A 441 -0.75 24.31 12.92
CA ALA A 441 0.63 24.27 13.39
C ALA A 441 1.57 25.32 12.73
N LEU A 442 1.26 25.76 11.51
CA LEU A 442 2.02 26.80 10.79
C LEU A 442 1.91 28.17 11.46
N PHE A 443 0.77 28.45 12.10
CA PHE A 443 0.50 29.69 12.83
C PHE A 443 0.86 29.59 14.31
N GLY A 444 1.30 28.41 14.77
CA GLY A 444 1.78 28.19 16.12
C GLY A 444 3.06 28.98 16.43
N PRO A 445 3.38 29.15 17.72
CA PRO A 445 4.63 29.79 18.14
C PRO A 445 5.84 29.04 17.55
N ALA A 446 6.81 29.79 17.03
CA ALA A 446 7.98 29.28 16.33
C ALA A 446 9.25 29.96 16.90
N PRO A 447 9.81 29.42 18.00
CA PRO A 447 11.01 29.99 18.61
C PRO A 447 12.19 29.84 17.64
N THR A 448 12.86 30.96 17.37
CA THR A 448 14.13 30.96 16.63
C THR A 448 15.25 30.76 17.63
N ILE A 449 16.10 29.76 17.40
CA ILE A 449 17.28 29.48 18.23
C ILE A 449 18.52 29.95 17.48
N THR A 450 19.36 30.71 18.16
CA THR A 450 20.65 31.16 17.64
C THR A 450 21.74 30.65 18.57
N LEU A 451 22.66 29.86 18.02
CA LEU A 451 23.84 29.36 18.72
C LEU A 451 25.07 30.17 18.31
N LYS A 452 25.88 30.57 19.29
CA LYS A 452 27.15 31.28 19.11
C LYS A 452 28.23 30.71 20.04
N PRO A 453 29.41 30.30 19.56
CA PRO A 453 29.79 30.09 18.15
C PRO A 453 29.03 28.92 17.49
N SER A 454 29.06 28.79 16.15
CA SER A 454 28.26 27.76 15.43
C SER A 454 28.56 26.31 15.81
N ALA A 455 29.74 26.08 16.39
CA ALA A 455 30.16 24.81 16.95
C ALA A 455 30.85 25.10 18.28
N ILE A 456 30.64 24.25 19.28
CA ILE A 456 31.05 24.48 20.67
C ILE A 456 32.39 23.79 20.92
N PRO A 457 33.50 24.52 21.13
CA PRO A 457 34.75 23.93 21.58
C PRO A 457 34.65 23.49 23.05
N PHE A 458 35.36 22.45 23.45
CA PHE A 458 35.33 21.99 24.85
C PHE A 458 35.86 22.99 25.87
N ASP A 459 36.79 23.85 25.47
CA ASP A 459 37.46 24.83 26.32
C ASP A 459 36.78 26.21 26.32
N LYS A 460 35.66 26.37 25.61
CA LYS A 460 35.00 27.67 25.44
C LYS A 460 33.51 27.59 25.71
N GLU A 461 33.01 28.62 26.37
CA GLU A 461 31.58 28.82 26.53
C GLU A 461 30.90 29.09 25.18
N ALA A 462 29.69 28.54 25.02
CA ALA A 462 28.79 28.90 23.93
C ALA A 462 27.50 29.50 24.48
N THR A 463 26.96 30.49 23.79
CA THR A 463 25.67 31.09 24.13
C THR A 463 24.58 30.57 23.21
N VAL A 464 23.55 29.98 23.79
CA VAL A 464 22.28 29.70 23.11
C VAL A 464 21.31 30.82 23.45
N SER A 465 20.79 31.48 22.41
CA SER A 465 19.75 32.49 22.56
C SER A 465 18.49 32.07 21.83
N TRP A 466 17.34 32.40 22.42
CA TRP A 466 16.04 32.15 21.81
C TRP A 466 15.27 33.44 21.68
N LYS A 467 14.52 33.55 20.58
CA LYS A 467 13.61 34.64 20.32
C LYS A 467 12.30 34.10 19.79
N LEU A 468 11.21 34.48 20.45
CA LEU A 468 9.86 34.15 20.04
C LEU A 468 9.13 35.45 19.68
N LEU A 469 8.85 35.62 18.39
CA LEU A 469 8.22 36.84 17.85
C LEU A 469 6.75 36.98 18.31
N SER A 470 6.05 35.86 18.47
CA SER A 470 4.62 35.83 18.80
C SER A 470 4.23 34.53 19.49
N GLY A 471 3.14 34.57 20.26
CA GLY A 471 2.51 33.35 20.80
C GLY A 471 3.11 32.81 22.11
N ALA A 472 4.02 33.54 22.77
CA ALA A 472 4.60 33.15 24.06
C ALA A 472 3.53 32.85 25.13
N ASN A 473 2.48 33.67 25.20
CA ASN A 473 1.40 33.51 26.18
C ASN A 473 0.54 32.25 25.96
N ARG A 474 0.68 31.57 24.82
CA ARG A 474 -0.03 30.31 24.53
C ARG A 474 0.76 29.09 25.01
N ILE A 475 2.04 29.26 25.28
CA ILE A 475 2.93 28.17 25.72
C ILE A 475 2.79 28.06 27.24
N ASN A 476 2.27 26.93 27.70
CA ASN A 476 2.08 26.66 29.13
C ASN A 476 3.38 26.24 29.81
N HIS A 477 4.30 25.66 29.03
CA HIS A 477 5.57 25.15 29.51
C HIS A 477 6.57 25.20 28.37
N PHE A 478 7.67 25.91 28.57
CA PHE A 478 8.75 26.07 27.60
C PHE A 478 10.05 25.57 28.19
N ALA A 479 10.73 24.71 27.46
CA ALA A 479 12.02 24.19 27.86
C ALA A 479 12.98 24.11 26.68
N VAL A 480 14.25 24.43 26.94
CA VAL A 480 15.35 24.23 26.00
C VAL A 480 16.35 23.32 26.68
N TYR A 481 16.62 22.18 26.07
CA TYR A 481 17.58 21.19 26.57
C TYR A 481 18.78 21.10 25.65
N LEU A 482 19.96 20.94 26.24
CA LEU A 482 21.13 20.40 25.58
C LEU A 482 21.13 18.89 25.77
N ILE A 483 21.18 18.14 24.67
CA ILE A 483 21.11 16.68 24.68
C ILE A 483 22.32 16.11 23.94
N GLY A 484 23.06 15.23 24.63
CA GLY A 484 24.09 14.37 24.07
C GLY A 484 23.56 12.96 23.89
N GLU A 485 23.59 12.45 22.66
CA GLU A 485 23.10 11.12 22.29
C GLU A 485 24.21 10.31 21.60
N GLU A 486 24.41 9.08 22.05
CA GLU A 486 25.19 8.07 21.36
C GLU A 486 24.26 7.20 20.53
N GLU A 487 24.52 7.10 19.22
CA GLU A 487 23.84 6.21 18.31
C GLU A 487 24.80 5.09 17.91
N ALA A 488 24.52 3.85 18.31
CA ALA A 488 25.30 2.68 17.97
C ALA A 488 24.47 1.69 17.15
N LYS A 489 25.05 1.20 16.05
CA LYS A 489 24.47 0.14 15.22
C LYS A 489 25.11 -1.19 15.59
N TYR A 490 24.29 -2.11 16.10
CA TYR A 490 24.73 -3.46 16.44
C TYR A 490 23.95 -4.50 15.63
N GLN A 491 24.63 -5.58 15.26
CA GLN A 491 24.00 -6.74 14.65
C GLN A 491 23.48 -7.66 15.75
N ARG A 492 22.19 -7.98 15.71
CA ARG A 492 21.58 -9.01 16.55
C ARG A 492 21.01 -10.09 15.63
N GLY A 493 21.80 -11.13 15.37
CA GLY A 493 21.50 -12.10 14.31
C GLY A 493 21.69 -11.47 12.93
N THR A 494 20.71 -11.63 12.04
CA THR A 494 20.69 -11.02 10.69
C THR A 494 20.16 -9.58 10.67
N ASP A 495 19.68 -9.05 11.81
CA ASP A 495 19.09 -7.70 11.90
C ASP A 495 20.11 -6.67 12.40
N THR A 496 20.23 -5.56 11.65
CA THR A 496 20.97 -4.37 12.10
C THR A 496 20.03 -3.47 12.90
N LYS A 497 20.28 -3.30 14.19
CA LYS A 497 19.51 -2.39 15.06
C LYS A 497 20.33 -1.17 15.40
N THR A 498 19.68 -0.01 15.37
CA THR A 498 20.24 1.25 15.82
C THR A 498 19.69 1.52 17.22
N ALA A 499 20.55 1.55 18.23
CA ALA A 499 20.19 2.06 19.55
C ALA A 499 20.68 3.50 19.68
N THR A 500 19.83 4.34 20.26
CA THR A 500 20.19 5.70 20.67
C THR A 500 20.09 5.78 22.18
N GLU A 501 21.19 6.10 22.84
CA GLU A 501 21.26 6.31 24.29
C GLU A 501 21.62 7.77 24.58
N THR A 502 20.80 8.42 25.41
CA THR A 502 21.08 9.77 25.89
C THR A 502 22.08 9.67 27.03
N PHE A 503 23.32 10.11 26.80
CA PHE A 503 24.37 10.14 27.82
C PHE A 503 24.43 11.48 28.55
N HIS A 504 23.86 12.54 27.96
CA HIS A 504 23.80 13.87 28.56
C HIS A 504 22.44 14.52 28.29
N GLU A 505 21.82 15.05 29.33
CA GLU A 505 20.60 15.85 29.24
C GLU A 505 20.68 16.98 30.26
N GLN A 506 20.68 18.21 29.77
CA GLN A 506 20.78 19.41 30.61
C GLN A 506 19.73 20.43 30.20
N ALA A 507 18.88 20.83 31.15
CA ALA A 507 17.96 21.93 30.95
C ALA A 507 18.73 23.25 30.94
N LEU A 508 18.75 23.94 29.80
CA LEU A 508 19.29 25.30 29.69
C LEU A 508 18.30 26.33 30.22
N ILE A 509 17.01 26.07 30.01
CA ILE A 509 15.92 26.77 30.65
C ILE A 509 14.71 25.85 30.72
N GLU A 510 13.98 25.93 31.84
CA GLU A 510 12.65 25.36 31.98
C GLU A 510 11.78 26.41 32.67
N THR A 511 10.72 26.86 31.99
CA THR A 511 9.92 27.99 32.49
C THR A 511 8.47 27.93 32.07
N GLN A 512 7.62 28.49 32.93
CA GLN A 512 6.22 28.77 32.66
C GLN A 512 5.97 30.28 32.52
N ASP A 513 7.00 31.13 32.67
CA ASP A 513 6.90 32.59 32.57
C ASP A 513 6.98 33.06 31.11
N PRO A 514 5.91 33.63 30.52
CA PRO A 514 5.91 34.10 29.13
C PRO A 514 6.97 35.16 28.81
N ARG A 515 7.44 35.92 29.80
CA ARG A 515 8.49 36.94 29.60
C ARG A 515 9.83 36.27 29.27
N LYS A 516 10.18 35.23 30.02
CA LYS A 516 11.39 34.42 29.81
C LYS A 516 11.33 33.57 28.52
N MET A 517 10.11 33.23 28.07
CA MET A 517 9.89 32.55 26.79
C MET A 517 10.09 33.46 25.58
N LYS A 518 9.69 34.74 25.67
CA LYS A 518 9.76 35.68 24.53
C LYS A 518 11.19 35.93 24.04
N ARG A 519 12.13 36.08 24.98
CA ARG A 519 13.55 36.25 24.68
C ARG A 519 14.36 35.85 25.91
N GLY A 520 15.44 35.14 25.67
CA GLY A 520 16.42 34.82 26.69
C GLY A 520 17.68 34.24 26.07
N SER A 521 18.66 34.00 26.93
CA SER A 521 19.91 33.34 26.58
C SER A 521 20.34 32.46 27.75
N ALA A 522 21.02 31.38 27.43
CA ALA A 522 21.70 30.51 28.38
C ALA A 522 23.12 30.27 27.89
N THR A 523 24.05 30.23 28.82
CA THR A 523 25.43 29.82 28.56
C THR A 523 25.51 28.30 28.67
N ILE A 524 26.15 27.69 27.69
CA ILE A 524 26.60 26.31 27.72
C ILE A 524 28.08 26.37 28.03
N ASP A 525 28.44 25.90 29.22
CA ASP A 525 29.81 25.57 29.55
C ASP A 525 29.92 24.04 29.59
N LEU A 526 30.69 23.48 28.66
CA LEU A 526 30.91 22.05 28.63
C LEU A 526 31.92 21.64 29.72
N SER A 527 32.83 22.52 30.16
CA SER A 527 33.86 22.17 31.14
C SER A 527 33.32 21.80 32.53
N GLU A 528 32.09 22.24 32.85
CA GLU A 528 31.40 21.92 34.11
C GLU A 528 30.73 20.54 34.12
N ILE A 529 30.69 19.84 32.97
CA ILE A 529 30.03 18.53 32.87
C ILE A 529 30.92 17.45 33.51
N THR A 530 30.39 16.79 34.54
CA THR A 530 31.12 15.78 35.34
C THR A 530 31.16 14.38 34.71
N THR A 531 30.47 14.16 33.59
CA THR A 531 30.52 12.92 32.81
C THR A 531 31.57 13.02 31.69
N PRO A 532 32.11 11.89 31.17
CA PRO A 532 33.04 11.93 30.04
C PRO A 532 32.38 12.59 28.82
N ILE A 533 32.82 13.79 28.47
CA ILE A 533 32.25 14.56 27.38
C ILE A 533 32.85 14.07 26.07
N MET A 534 31.99 13.64 25.16
CA MET A 534 32.40 13.12 23.86
C MET A 534 32.19 14.16 22.77
N PRO A 535 33.19 14.44 21.92
CA PRO A 535 33.02 15.40 20.84
C PRO A 535 32.02 14.86 19.83
N SER A 536 31.40 15.75 19.06
CA SER A 536 30.54 15.33 17.95
C SER A 536 31.37 14.49 16.99
N TRP A 537 30.94 13.26 16.76
CA TRP A 537 31.71 12.29 16.00
C TRP A 537 30.79 11.38 15.21
N LYS A 538 31.24 10.93 14.05
CA LYS A 538 30.45 10.07 13.16
C LYS A 538 31.36 9.04 12.49
N SER A 539 30.99 7.78 12.60
CA SER A 539 31.57 6.66 11.84
C SER A 539 30.49 5.89 11.08
N SER A 540 30.88 4.77 10.46
CA SER A 540 29.97 3.86 9.76
C SER A 540 28.91 3.24 10.69
N ASN A 541 29.30 2.90 11.92
CA ASN A 541 28.46 2.14 12.86
C ASN A 541 28.06 2.94 14.12
N ASN A 542 28.86 3.92 14.52
CA ASN A 542 28.63 4.69 15.74
C ASN A 542 28.62 6.20 15.45
N LYS A 543 27.77 6.94 16.15
CA LYS A 543 27.68 8.40 16.02
C LYS A 543 27.39 9.05 17.37
N ILE A 544 28.20 10.03 17.75
CA ILE A 544 27.93 10.93 18.88
C ILE A 544 27.29 12.19 18.33
N LYS A 545 26.06 12.48 18.77
CA LYS A 545 25.28 13.65 18.38
C LYS A 545 25.06 14.56 19.57
N TRP A 546 25.23 15.86 19.34
CA TRP A 546 24.74 16.88 20.24
C TRP A 546 23.57 17.60 19.60
N SER A 547 22.55 17.93 20.39
CA SER A 547 21.35 18.60 19.91
C SER A 547 20.79 19.58 20.91
N ILE A 548 20.25 20.68 20.41
CA ILE A 548 19.38 21.58 21.17
C ILE A 548 17.93 21.13 20.92
N LEU A 549 17.25 20.70 21.98
CA LEU A 549 15.84 20.33 21.93
C LEU A 549 14.99 21.46 22.50
N VAL A 550 14.07 21.98 21.71
CA VAL A 550 13.10 22.99 22.13
C VAL A 550 11.74 22.34 22.31
N HIS A 551 11.27 22.30 23.55
CA HIS A 551 9.98 21.75 23.92
C HIS A 551 9.02 22.86 24.37
N GLY A 552 7.79 22.83 23.89
CA GLY A 552 6.78 23.82 24.22
C GLY A 552 5.40 23.21 24.25
N LYS A 553 4.78 23.10 25.42
CA LYS A 553 3.43 22.54 25.55
C LYS A 553 2.38 23.61 25.31
N ILE A 554 1.46 23.38 24.38
CA ILE A 554 0.41 24.34 24.00
C ILE A 554 -0.95 23.68 24.16
N SER A 555 -1.86 24.30 24.92
CA SER A 555 -3.20 23.74 25.11
C SER A 555 -4.01 23.82 23.81
N PHE A 556 -4.66 22.72 23.41
CA PHE A 556 -5.51 22.62 22.21
C PHE A 556 -4.82 22.91 20.87
N TRP A 557 -3.49 23.02 20.86
CA TRP A 557 -2.68 23.30 19.68
C TRP A 557 -1.50 22.32 19.63
N PRO A 558 -0.86 22.15 18.46
CA PRO A 558 0.33 21.33 18.35
C PRO A 558 1.47 21.80 19.27
N ASP A 559 2.03 20.87 20.04
CA ASP A 559 3.21 21.11 20.87
C ASP A 559 4.45 21.39 20.01
N ILE A 560 5.34 22.22 20.54
CA ILE A 560 6.66 22.50 19.97
C ILE A 560 7.59 21.37 20.40
N ASN A 561 8.23 20.73 19.43
CA ASN A 561 9.23 19.67 19.65
C ASN A 561 10.29 19.78 18.54
N ASP A 562 10.97 20.92 18.52
CA ASP A 562 11.95 21.24 17.48
C ASP A 562 13.34 20.78 17.96
N ARG A 563 14.07 20.05 17.10
CA ARG A 563 15.40 19.51 17.42
C ARG A 563 16.43 20.02 16.42
N TYR A 564 17.52 20.55 16.93
CA TYR A 564 18.60 21.13 16.14
C TYR A 564 19.93 20.46 16.48
N GLU A 565 20.51 19.73 15.52
CA GLU A 565 21.82 19.10 15.68
C GLU A 565 22.91 20.17 15.68
N ILE A 566 23.87 20.05 16.61
CA ILE A 566 24.99 20.98 16.79
C ILE A 566 26.32 20.22 16.79
N GLU A 567 27.41 20.92 16.47
CA GLU A 567 28.77 20.36 16.47
C GLU A 567 29.50 20.74 17.75
N VAL A 568 30.09 19.75 18.43
CA VAL A 568 30.97 19.91 19.57
C VAL A 568 32.37 19.48 19.16
N HIS A 569 33.37 20.35 19.30
CA HIS A 569 34.74 20.09 18.89
C HIS A 569 35.62 19.59 20.04
N PRO A 570 36.60 18.70 19.74
CA PRO A 570 37.62 18.33 20.70
C PRO A 570 38.47 19.55 21.12
N LEU A 571 39.20 19.42 22.23
CA LEU A 571 40.15 20.43 22.68
C LEU A 571 41.22 20.64 21.61
N ASP A 572 41.48 21.90 21.26
CA ASP A 572 42.64 22.26 20.43
C ASP A 572 43.90 22.02 21.27
N VAL A 573 44.55 20.86 21.10
CA VAL A 573 45.88 20.64 21.65
C VAL A 573 46.86 21.40 20.77
N THR A 574 47.11 22.67 21.07
CA THR A 574 48.26 23.38 20.50
C THR A 574 49.50 22.61 20.93
N PRO A 575 50.32 22.07 20.00
CA PRO A 575 51.57 21.44 20.39
C PRO A 575 52.43 22.52 21.05
N ASN A 576 52.72 22.37 22.34
CA ASN A 576 53.72 23.17 23.02
C ASN A 576 55.04 23.03 22.23
N ASN A 577 55.57 24.17 21.78
CA ASN A 577 56.90 24.26 21.16
C ASN A 577 57.99 23.82 22.11
#